data_AF-A0A842KP48-F1
#
_entry.id   AF-A0A842KP48-F1
#
_cell.length_a   1.000
_cell.length_b   1.000
_cell.length_c   1.000
_cell.angle_alpha   90.00
_cell.angle_beta   90.00
_cell.angle_gamma   90.00
#
_symmetry.space_group_name_H-M   'P 1'
#
loop_
_entity.id
_entity.type
_entity.pdbx_description
1 polymer ?
#
loop_
_entity_poly.entity_id
_entity_poly.type
_entity_poly.pdbx_seq_one_letter_code
_entity_poly.pdbx_strand_id
1 'polypeptide(L)'
;MSSERKMVVCENGNIVIKNIVLSYKKANGEEIFIFDSDLPAENTVEEKPKYRNADELYRRIEENFISIGLLKRVDMSSMSDEMIRELILKKHEKEERFLNAGAKRGFKLADDIDPDDILRFYISLTPQERIQLDCNP
;
A
#
# COMPACT_ATOMS: atom_id res chain seq x y z
N MET A 1 -1.24 30.87 5.32
CA MET A 1 -0.72 30.84 3.93
C MET A 1 0.38 29.80 3.90
N SER A 2 0.11 28.61 3.37
CA SER A 2 1.14 27.57 3.24
C SER A 2 1.92 27.85 1.97
N SER A 3 3.23 28.05 2.06
CA SER A 3 4.09 28.31 0.90
C SER A 3 4.18 27.02 0.06
N GLU A 4 3.62 27.05 -1.15
CA GLU A 4 3.77 25.97 -2.13
C GLU A 4 5.25 25.69 -2.37
N ARG A 5 5.69 24.46 -2.07
CA ARG A 5 7.08 24.02 -2.30
C ARG A 5 7.14 23.35 -3.67
N LYS A 6 8.12 23.71 -4.50
CA LYS A 6 8.29 23.19 -5.86
C LYS A 6 9.67 22.55 -6.01
N MET A 7 9.77 21.52 -6.85
CA MET A 7 11.01 20.82 -7.14
C MET A 7 11.21 20.73 -8.65
N VAL A 8 12.47 20.85 -9.09
CA VAL A 8 12.85 20.64 -10.49
C VAL A 8 13.27 19.18 -10.65
N VAL A 9 12.67 18.47 -11.61
CA VAL A 9 12.89 17.04 -11.85
C VAL A 9 13.15 16.81 -13.34
N CYS A 10 13.97 15.81 -13.66
CA CYS A 10 14.26 15.43 -15.04
C CYS A 10 13.45 14.17 -15.39
N GLU A 11 12.45 14.30 -16.26
CA GLU A 11 11.59 13.19 -16.70
C GLU A 11 11.68 13.05 -18.23
N ASN A 12 11.93 11.83 -18.70
CA ASN A 12 12.03 11.51 -20.14
C ASN A 12 12.99 12.43 -20.93
N GLY A 13 14.06 12.90 -20.27
CA GLY A 13 15.06 13.81 -20.88
C GLY A 13 14.69 15.29 -20.87
N ASN A 14 13.54 15.66 -20.28
CA ASN A 14 13.09 17.05 -20.15
C ASN A 14 13.10 17.51 -18.69
N ILE A 15 13.40 18.79 -18.48
CA ILE A 15 13.36 19.41 -17.15
C ILE A 15 11.95 19.93 -16.90
N VAL A 16 11.30 19.46 -15.83
CA VAL A 16 9.94 19.83 -15.43
C VAL A 16 9.92 20.31 -13.97
N ILE A 17 9.02 21.25 -13.67
CA ILE A 17 8.80 21.75 -12.30
C ILE A 17 7.57 21.05 -11.72
N LYS A 18 7.73 20.34 -10.60
CA LYS A 18 6.65 19.64 -9.90
C LYS A 18 6.36 20.29 -8.54
N ASN A 19 5.09 20.38 -8.18
CA ASN A 19 4.66 20.85 -6.86
C ASN A 19 4.79 19.69 -5.86
N ILE A 20 5.43 19.94 -4.72
CA ILE A 20 5.57 18.97 -3.63
C ILE A 20 4.32 19.07 -2.76
N VAL A 21 3.55 17.98 -2.71
CA VAL A 21 2.38 17.87 -1.81
C VAL A 21 2.84 17.42 -0.44
N LEU A 22 3.71 16.42 -0.39
CA LEU A 22 4.25 15.84 0.84
C LEU A 22 5.71 15.46 0.67
N SER A 23 6.49 15.53 1.75
CA SER A 23 7.87 15.06 1.80
C SER A 23 8.12 14.34 3.11
N TYR A 24 8.74 13.16 3.07
CA TYR A 24 9.11 12.39 4.25
C TYR A 24 10.58 11.95 4.17
N LYS A 25 11.28 12.01 5.29
CA LYS A 25 12.66 11.57 5.43
C LYS A 25 12.73 10.23 6.15
N LYS A 26 13.24 9.22 5.46
CA LYS A 26 13.51 7.91 6.02
C LYS A 26 14.65 7.97 7.05
N ALA A 27 14.69 6.98 7.95
CA ALA A 27 15.75 6.85 8.95
C ALA A 27 17.16 6.66 8.35
N ASN A 28 17.26 6.18 7.12
CA ASN A 28 18.51 6.05 6.36
C ASN A 28 18.97 7.38 5.72
N GLY A 29 18.22 8.48 5.90
CA GLY A 29 18.53 9.79 5.34
C GLY A 29 17.95 10.07 3.96
N GLU A 30 17.34 9.08 3.29
CA GLU A 30 16.65 9.27 2.01
C GLU A 30 15.38 10.11 2.20
N GLU A 31 15.18 11.11 1.34
CA GLU A 31 13.95 11.90 1.28
C GLU A 31 13.07 11.43 0.11
N ILE A 32 11.82 11.11 0.43
CA ILE A 32 10.77 10.78 -0.55
C ILE A 32 9.88 12.01 -0.69
N PHE A 33 9.64 12.41 -1.95
CA PHE A 33 8.74 13.49 -2.31
C PHE A 33 7.54 12.90 -3.05
N ILE A 34 6.34 13.34 -2.67
CA ILE A 34 5.10 13.05 -3.40
C ILE A 34 4.73 14.33 -4.13
N PHE A 35 4.70 14.25 -5.46
CA PHE A 35 4.31 15.38 -6.28
C PHE A 35 2.81 15.38 -6.56
N ASP A 36 2.26 16.57 -6.78
CA ASP A 36 0.84 16.76 -7.10
C ASP A 36 0.43 16.04 -8.39
N SER A 37 1.36 15.92 -9.34
CA SER A 37 1.21 15.14 -10.57
C SER A 37 1.22 13.63 -10.36
N ASP A 38 1.71 13.16 -9.21
CA ASP A 38 1.75 11.74 -8.87
C ASP A 38 0.51 11.34 -8.06
N LEU A 39 -0.31 12.31 -7.67
CA LEU A 39 -1.67 12.05 -7.22
C LEU A 39 -2.50 11.72 -8.46
N PRO A 40 -3.28 10.62 -8.44
CA PRO A 40 -4.26 10.38 -9.50
C PRO A 40 -5.19 11.59 -9.60
N ALA A 41 -5.62 11.90 -10.82
CA ALA A 41 -6.41 13.08 -11.16
C ALA A 41 -7.85 13.02 -10.60
N GLU A 42 -7.98 12.89 -9.28
CA GLU A 42 -9.24 12.66 -8.57
C GLU A 42 -9.70 13.91 -7.81
N ASN A 43 -9.63 15.07 -8.47
CA ASN A 43 -10.70 16.08 -8.35
C ASN A 43 -11.66 16.03 -9.55
N THR A 44 -11.46 15.07 -10.45
CA THR A 44 -12.42 14.66 -11.46
C THR A 44 -12.84 13.24 -11.15
N VAL A 45 -14.14 12.99 -11.26
CA VAL A 45 -14.80 11.70 -11.04
C VAL A 45 -14.11 10.65 -11.92
N GLU A 46 -13.19 9.84 -11.39
CA GLU A 46 -12.49 8.81 -12.16
C GLU A 46 -12.93 7.40 -11.74
N GLU A 47 -13.23 6.61 -12.76
CA GLU A 47 -13.68 5.23 -12.71
C GLU A 47 -12.66 4.35 -11.97
N LYS A 48 -13.14 3.48 -11.07
CA LYS A 48 -12.32 2.44 -10.43
C LYS A 48 -11.38 1.78 -11.46
N PRO A 49 -10.10 1.51 -11.13
CA PRO A 49 -9.22 0.75 -12.01
C PRO A 49 -9.93 -0.54 -12.42
N LYS A 50 -10.20 -0.66 -13.73
CA LYS A 50 -10.95 -1.78 -14.29
C LYS A 50 -10.01 -2.99 -14.37
N TYR A 51 -9.84 -3.69 -13.25
CA TYR A 51 -9.09 -4.95 -13.23
C TYR A 51 -9.67 -5.89 -14.29
N ARG A 52 -8.82 -6.46 -15.16
CA ARG A 52 -9.29 -7.24 -16.31
C ARG A 52 -10.00 -8.51 -15.87
N ASN A 53 -9.64 -9.05 -14.70
CA ASN A 53 -10.25 -10.20 -14.06
C ASN A 53 -9.99 -10.21 -12.55
N ALA A 54 -10.67 -11.10 -11.82
CA ALA A 54 -10.52 -11.25 -10.37
C ALA A 54 -9.09 -11.65 -9.97
N ASP A 55 -8.40 -12.47 -10.78
CA ASP A 55 -7.03 -12.90 -10.52
C ASP A 55 -6.04 -11.73 -10.47
N GLU A 56 -6.21 -10.74 -11.35
CA GLU A 56 -5.38 -9.53 -11.37
C GLU A 56 -5.63 -8.66 -10.14
N LEU A 57 -6.87 -8.55 -9.69
CA LEU A 57 -7.24 -7.85 -8.46
C LEU A 57 -6.61 -8.55 -7.23
N TYR A 58 -6.79 -9.86 -7.09
CA TYR A 58 -6.21 -10.62 -5.98
C TYR A 58 -4.69 -10.56 -5.97
N ARG A 59 -4.04 -10.68 -7.13
CA ARG A 59 -2.58 -10.52 -7.24
C ARG A 59 -2.14 -9.16 -6.74
N ARG A 60 -2.86 -8.09 -7.08
CA ARG A 60 -2.51 -6.72 -6.64
C ARG A 60 -2.67 -6.53 -5.13
N ILE A 61 -3.72 -7.10 -4.56
CA ILE A 61 -3.94 -7.14 -3.10
C ILE A 61 -2.76 -7.84 -2.41
N GLU A 62 -2.38 -9.02 -2.89
CA GLU A 62 -1.26 -9.78 -2.33
C GLU A 62 0.08 -9.04 -2.47
N GLU A 63 0.35 -8.42 -3.62
CA GLU A 63 1.52 -7.58 -3.83
C GLU A 63 1.59 -6.43 -2.82
N ASN A 64 0.45 -5.77 -2.57
CA ASN A 64 0.38 -4.68 -1.61
C ASN A 64 0.65 -5.18 -0.19
N PHE A 65 0.08 -6.31 0.22
CA PHE A 65 0.38 -6.92 1.52
C PHE A 65 1.86 -7.31 1.68
N ILE A 66 2.51 -7.81 0.61
CA ILE A 66 3.95 -8.07 0.62
C ILE A 66 4.74 -6.76 0.74
N SER A 67 4.34 -5.71 0.01
CA SER A 67 5.05 -4.42 0.00
C SER A 67 5.06 -3.73 1.37
N ILE A 68 3.95 -3.84 2.12
CA ILE A 68 3.84 -3.29 3.48
C ILE A 68 4.42 -4.23 4.54
N GLY A 69 4.93 -5.40 4.15
CA GLY A 69 5.54 -6.39 5.04
C GLY A 69 4.58 -7.25 5.84
N LEU A 70 3.26 -7.14 5.60
CA LEU A 70 2.24 -7.99 6.25
C LEU A 70 2.44 -9.46 5.87
N LEU A 71 2.72 -9.71 4.60
CA LEU A 71 2.99 -11.04 4.05
C LEU A 71 4.44 -11.18 3.56
N LYS A 72 4.91 -12.42 3.52
CA LYS A 72 6.23 -12.78 2.99
C LYS A 72 6.09 -13.96 2.04
N ARG A 73 6.90 -13.97 0.98
CA ARG A 73 6.99 -15.12 0.08
C ARG A 73 7.74 -16.24 0.79
N VAL A 74 7.16 -17.44 0.79
CA VAL A 74 7.71 -18.64 1.41
C VAL A 74 7.73 -19.74 0.36
N ASP A 75 8.85 -20.46 0.25
CA ASP A 75 8.94 -21.65 -0.58
C ASP A 75 8.28 -22.83 0.14
N MET A 76 7.23 -23.40 -0.46
CA MET A 76 6.47 -24.53 0.08
C MET A 76 6.88 -25.88 -0.52
N SER A 77 7.84 -25.92 -1.45
CA SER A 77 8.20 -27.12 -2.22
C SER A 77 8.66 -28.31 -1.37
N SER A 78 9.18 -28.06 -0.17
CA SER A 78 9.68 -29.06 0.78
C SER A 78 8.81 -29.24 2.03
N MET A 79 7.63 -28.60 2.08
CA MET A 79 6.74 -28.61 3.24
C MET A 79 5.70 -29.73 3.12
N SER A 80 5.24 -30.25 4.27
CA SER A 80 4.10 -31.16 4.30
C SER A 80 2.79 -30.41 4.08
N ASP A 81 1.76 -31.12 3.58
CA ASP A 81 0.43 -30.55 3.36
C ASP A 81 -0.17 -29.94 4.64
N GLU A 82 0.11 -30.52 5.80
CA GLU A 82 -0.33 -29.99 7.10
C GLU A 82 0.31 -28.64 7.42
N MET A 83 1.63 -28.51 7.20
CA MET A 83 2.34 -27.24 7.38
C MET A 83 1.85 -26.18 6.39
N ILE A 84 1.56 -26.57 5.14
CA ILE A 84 1.01 -25.67 4.12
C ILE A 84 -0.36 -25.14 4.57
N ARG A 85 -1.25 -26.02 5.07
CA ARG A 85 -2.56 -25.61 5.58
C ARG A 85 -2.46 -24.65 6.76
N GLU A 86 -1.57 -24.92 7.71
CA GLU A 86 -1.33 -24.02 8.84
C GLU A 86 -0.83 -22.64 8.38
N LEU A 87 0.07 -22.60 7.38
CA LEU A 87 0.57 -21.34 6.82
C LEU A 87 -0.53 -20.55 6.11
N ILE A 88 -1.41 -21.23 5.37
CA ILE A 88 -2.56 -20.60 4.72
C ILE A 88 -3.53 -20.02 5.76
N LEU A 89 -3.81 -20.75 6.84
CA LEU A 89 -4.68 -20.26 7.91
C LEU A 89 -4.09 -19.00 8.57
N LYS A 90 -2.81 -19.04 8.94
CA LYS A 90 -2.09 -17.90 9.51
C LYS A 90 -2.05 -16.70 8.55
N LYS A 91 -1.93 -16.94 7.24
CA LYS A 91 -2.03 -15.89 6.22
C LYS A 91 -3.38 -15.20 6.31
N HIS A 92 -4.48 -15.95 6.28
CA HIS A 92 -5.83 -15.38 6.32
C HIS A 92 -6.12 -14.63 7.62
N GLU A 93 -5.71 -15.16 8.77
CA GLU A 93 -5.87 -14.46 10.05
C GLU A 93 -5.18 -13.09 10.07
N LYS A 94 -3.99 -12.99 9.47
CA LYS A 94 -3.25 -11.72 9.36
C LYS A 94 -3.93 -10.72 8.43
N GLU A 95 -4.34 -11.18 7.25
CA GLU A 95 -5.07 -10.38 6.27
C GLU A 95 -6.37 -9.85 6.88
N GLU A 96 -7.17 -10.72 7.49
CA GLU A 96 -8.44 -10.38 8.13
C GLU A 96 -8.23 -9.35 9.26
N ARG A 97 -7.22 -9.54 10.12
CA ARG A 97 -6.93 -8.58 11.19
C ARG A 97 -6.58 -7.20 10.66
N PHE A 98 -5.78 -7.13 9.60
CA PHE A 98 -5.41 -5.87 8.95
C PHE A 98 -6.63 -5.20 8.31
N LEU A 99 -7.39 -5.94 7.51
CA LEU A 99 -8.56 -5.43 6.80
C LEU A 99 -9.64 -4.93 7.78
N ASN A 100 -9.90 -5.68 8.86
CA ASN A 100 -10.82 -5.25 9.91
C ASN A 100 -10.35 -3.99 10.65
N ALA A 101 -9.04 -3.84 10.88
CA ALA A 101 -8.50 -2.64 11.50
C ALA A 101 -8.70 -1.41 10.61
N GLY A 102 -8.51 -1.55 9.30
CA GLY A 102 -8.75 -0.47 8.35
C GLY A 102 -10.24 -0.18 8.15
N ALA A 103 -11.10 -1.20 8.10
CA ALA A 103 -12.55 -1.03 8.05
C ALA A 103 -13.08 -0.24 9.26
N LYS A 104 -12.57 -0.51 10.48
CA LYS A 104 -12.90 0.27 11.69
C LYS A 104 -12.49 1.74 11.60
N ARG A 105 -11.55 2.10 10.73
CA ARG A 105 -11.14 3.48 10.46
C ARG A 105 -11.83 4.10 9.24
N GLY A 106 -12.76 3.38 8.61
CA GLY A 106 -13.55 3.88 7.49
C GLY A 106 -12.95 3.62 6.10
N PHE A 107 -11.90 2.80 5.99
CA PHE A 107 -11.38 2.35 4.69
C PHE A 107 -12.27 1.24 4.10
N LYS A 108 -12.39 1.16 2.77
CA LYS A 108 -13.21 0.14 2.10
C LYS A 108 -12.41 -1.16 1.94
N LEU A 109 -12.22 -1.85 3.06
CA LEU A 109 -11.38 -3.05 3.16
C LEU A 109 -12.13 -4.33 3.53
N ALA A 110 -13.45 -4.28 3.71
CA ALA A 110 -14.27 -5.44 4.06
C ALA A 110 -15.04 -6.02 2.86
N ASP A 111 -15.59 -5.16 2.00
CA ASP A 111 -16.37 -5.52 0.81
C ASP A 111 -15.84 -4.76 -0.41
N ASP A 112 -15.58 -5.47 -1.51
CA ASP A 112 -15.08 -4.89 -2.77
C ASP A 112 -13.78 -4.08 -2.57
N ILE A 113 -12.77 -4.75 -1.99
CA ILE A 113 -11.48 -4.18 -1.60
C ILE A 113 -10.85 -3.43 -2.77
N ASP A 114 -10.59 -2.14 -2.55
CA ASP A 114 -9.67 -1.39 -3.38
C ASP A 114 -8.23 -1.69 -2.92
N PRO A 115 -7.37 -2.27 -3.78
CA PRO A 115 -5.98 -2.53 -3.43
C PRO A 115 -5.24 -1.26 -2.95
N ASP A 116 -5.59 -0.09 -3.45
CA ASP A 116 -4.93 1.16 -3.07
C ASP A 116 -5.33 1.60 -1.65
N ASP A 117 -6.52 1.21 -1.17
CA ASP A 117 -6.94 1.47 0.21
C ASP A 117 -6.08 0.70 1.24
N ILE A 118 -5.46 -0.43 0.85
CA ILE A 118 -4.48 -1.14 1.68
C ILE A 118 -3.28 -0.25 1.96
N LEU A 119 -2.76 0.40 0.92
CA LEU A 119 -1.60 1.28 1.02
C LEU A 119 -1.96 2.56 1.77
N ARG A 120 -3.12 3.16 1.46
CA ARG A 120 -3.62 4.35 2.16
C ARG A 120 -3.81 4.09 3.66
N PHE A 121 -4.40 2.95 4.02
CA PHE A 121 -4.53 2.56 5.41
C PHE A 121 -3.17 2.38 6.08
N TYR A 122 -2.25 1.63 5.47
CA TYR A 122 -0.89 1.45 6.00
C TYR A 122 -0.14 2.77 6.24
N ILE A 123 -0.24 3.72 5.29
CA ILE A 123 0.37 5.04 5.41
C ILE A 123 -0.24 5.84 6.58
N SER A 124 -1.55 5.69 6.81
CA SER A 124 -2.25 6.34 7.94
C SER A 124 -1.84 5.81 9.32
N LEU A 125 -1.20 4.65 9.38
CA LEU A 125 -0.75 4.05 10.64
C LEU A 125 0.52 4.72 11.17
N THR A 126 0.59 4.88 12.48
CA THR A 126 1.83 5.17 13.19
C THR A 126 2.79 3.97 13.17
N PRO A 127 4.10 4.16 13.37
CA PRO A 127 5.05 3.05 13.46
C PRO A 127 4.67 2.00 14.51
N GLN A 128 4.14 2.42 15.66
CA GLN A 128 3.68 1.49 16.69
C GLN A 128 2.48 0.66 16.22
N GLU A 129 1.53 1.26 15.51
CA GLU A 129 0.36 0.56 14.99
C GLU A 129 0.74 -0.41 13.87
N ARG A 130 1.73 -0.07 13.04
CA ARG A 130 2.28 -0.98 12.03
C ARG A 130 2.89 -2.22 12.67
N ILE A 131 3.68 -2.06 13.73
CA ILE A 131 4.23 -3.18 14.51
C ILE A 131 3.09 -4.01 15.12
N GLN A 132 2.06 -3.38 15.67
CA GLN A 132 0.91 -4.10 16.24
C GLN A 132 0.15 -4.94 15.22
N LEU A 133 0.13 -4.50 13.96
CA LEU A 133 -0.49 -5.18 12.82
C LEU A 133 0.50 -6.06 12.02
N ASP A 134 1.67 -6.36 12.58
CA ASP A 134 2.70 -7.19 11.95
C ASP A 134 3.14 -6.70 10.55
N CYS A 135 3.08 -5.39 10.33
CA CYS A 135 3.56 -4.71 9.13
C CYS A 135 4.95 -4.11 9.36
N ASN A 136 5.61 -3.67 8.28
CA ASN A 136 6.86 -2.92 8.37
C ASN A 136 6.64 -1.61 9.17
N PRO A 137 7.56 -1.22 10.07
CA PRO A 137 7.44 0.00 10.87
C PRO A 137 7.56 1.28 10.04
#